data_AF-A0A8T7I924-F1
#
_entry.id   AF-A0A8T7I924-F1
#
_cell.length_a   1.000
_cell.length_b   1.000
_cell.length_c   1.000
_cell.angle_alpha   90.00
_cell.angle_beta   90.00
_cell.angle_gamma   90.00
#
_symmetry.space_group_name_H-M   'P 1'
#
loop_
_entity.id
_entity.type
_entity.pdbx_description
1 polymer ?
#
loop_
_entity_poly.entity_id
_entity_poly.type
_entity_poly.pdbx_seq_one_letter_code
_entity_poly.pdbx_strand_id
1 'polypeptide(L)'
;MKLITALAILVASFTALAESNDSLNFAFGGATTNSENATAMVAPILDDLAGSIGLELVGLSQQIDFSEAVLSNVNRNDVFWIWAGTNNILIAAETGNIEPTLAATELKAKMIRLYKNLDARTFVIPNLMLLGNTPKFNKELEIQDSINQLTLQHNEALKIAISEFKSEYSDALVIDLDVQSLFSQMEQSGEFSNISNACFFHGLPRGIPCEQYMYADDVHFSTAAAKKIAELAASKLANVQVNRLVVLGDSFSDTGSFSNTIKRAAGFGFPTFPFWEGRFCDGPNAIDQLKEKLNMSSESGAFEQPVRVSIVSGSNEVNREMIVPANISIQNESRFGLVTLGVSGKGTCYFWPDWNVDGHRSLSFCTGGLKAGSQVTATKVTLAAPFSSGPASMDVFAY
;
A
#
# COMPACT_ATOMS: atom_id res chain seq x y z
N MET A 1 2.41 -39.08 18.85
CA MET A 1 2.60 -37.92 19.75
C MET A 1 3.82 -37.16 19.25
N LYS A 2 3.71 -35.86 18.95
CA LYS A 2 4.60 -34.99 18.12
C LYS A 2 4.14 -34.82 16.66
N LEU A 3 3.06 -34.07 16.46
CA LEU A 3 2.82 -33.29 15.24
C LEU A 3 1.88 -32.09 15.47
N ILE A 4 1.66 -31.70 16.73
CA ILE A 4 0.71 -30.64 17.13
C ILE A 4 1.43 -29.30 17.40
N THR A 5 2.76 -29.30 17.45
CA THR A 5 3.53 -28.14 17.93
C THR A 5 3.83 -27.09 16.85
N ALA A 6 3.81 -27.43 15.55
CA ALA A 6 4.08 -26.46 14.47
C ALA A 6 2.85 -25.62 14.07
N LEU A 7 1.65 -26.21 14.12
CA LEU A 7 0.40 -25.56 13.72
C LEU A 7 -0.08 -24.52 14.75
N ALA A 8 0.22 -24.72 16.03
CA ALA A 8 -0.11 -23.79 17.11
C ALA A 8 0.86 -22.59 17.16
N ILE A 9 2.10 -22.74 16.70
CA ILE A 9 3.09 -21.65 16.70
C ILE A 9 2.82 -20.69 15.53
N LEU A 10 2.43 -21.19 14.35
CA LEU A 10 2.23 -20.36 13.15
C LEU A 10 0.90 -19.58 13.16
N VAL A 11 -0.20 -20.23 13.57
CA VAL A 11 -1.49 -19.53 13.77
C VAL A 11 -1.34 -18.49 14.87
N ALA A 12 -0.64 -18.83 15.96
CA ALA A 12 -0.29 -17.85 16.98
C ALA A 12 0.64 -16.75 16.47
N SER A 13 1.41 -16.92 15.39
CA SER A 13 2.28 -15.86 14.87
C SER A 13 1.47 -14.76 14.16
N PHE A 14 0.43 -15.12 13.40
CA PHE A 14 -0.42 -14.15 12.70
C PHE A 14 -1.64 -13.67 13.52
N THR A 15 -2.24 -14.52 14.36
CA THR A 15 -3.16 -14.00 15.39
C THR A 15 -2.40 -13.17 16.42
N ALA A 16 -1.14 -13.46 16.76
CA ALA A 16 -0.32 -12.54 17.55
C ALA A 16 0.03 -11.25 16.80
N LEU A 17 0.32 -11.27 15.49
CA LEU A 17 0.49 -10.04 14.70
C LEU A 17 -0.78 -9.18 14.71
N ALA A 18 -1.97 -9.80 14.77
CA ALA A 18 -3.26 -9.14 14.94
C ALA A 18 -3.70 -8.97 16.42
N GLU A 19 -2.91 -9.41 17.39
CA GLU A 19 -3.19 -9.26 18.84
C GLU A 19 -2.16 -8.33 19.53
N SER A 20 -0.98 -8.09 18.94
CA SER A 20 0.05 -7.13 19.39
C SER A 20 -0.05 -5.77 18.66
N ASN A 21 -1.28 -5.28 18.53
CA ASN A 21 -1.78 -4.61 17.33
C ASN A 21 -1.57 -3.08 17.29
N ASP A 22 -0.42 -2.55 17.71
CA ASP A 22 -0.25 -1.09 17.77
C ASP A 22 -0.15 -0.47 16.37
N SER A 23 0.33 -1.18 15.34
CA SER A 23 0.35 -0.67 13.97
C SER A 23 0.31 -1.80 12.93
N LEU A 24 -0.22 -1.53 11.73
CA LEU A 24 -0.21 -2.40 10.56
C LEU A 24 0.03 -1.55 9.32
N ASN A 25 1.08 -1.83 8.55
CA ASN A 25 1.48 -1.00 7.42
C ASN A 25 1.37 -1.74 6.09
N PHE A 26 0.37 -1.36 5.30
CA PHE A 26 0.09 -1.84 3.95
C PHE A 26 0.66 -0.95 2.85
N ALA A 27 1.26 0.21 3.20
CA ALA A 27 1.85 1.12 2.22
C ALA A 27 2.94 0.41 1.41
N PHE A 28 3.04 0.76 0.14
CA PHE A 28 3.88 0.06 -0.81
C PHE A 28 4.52 1.04 -1.81
N GLY A 29 5.84 0.94 -1.96
CA GLY A 29 6.63 1.74 -2.88
C GLY A 29 6.01 1.81 -4.28
N GLY A 30 5.90 3.03 -4.82
CA GLY A 30 5.36 3.28 -6.16
C GLY A 30 3.84 3.22 -6.30
N ALA A 31 3.07 2.89 -5.25
CA ALA A 31 1.61 2.82 -5.34
C ALA A 31 0.96 4.13 -5.82
N THR A 32 0.05 4.06 -6.78
CA THR A 32 -0.86 5.17 -7.11
C THR A 32 -2.08 5.17 -6.18
N THR A 33 -2.96 6.17 -6.31
CA THR A 33 -4.26 6.21 -5.62
C THR A 33 -5.25 5.11 -6.05
N ASN A 34 -4.93 4.36 -7.11
CA ASN A 34 -5.78 3.29 -7.63
C ASN A 34 -5.04 1.94 -7.68
N SER A 35 -5.17 1.16 -8.75
CA SER A 35 -4.63 -0.20 -8.85
C SER A 35 -3.18 -0.25 -9.32
N GLU A 36 -2.69 0.82 -9.93
CA GLU A 36 -1.42 0.86 -10.61
C GLU A 36 -0.25 1.12 -9.65
N ASN A 37 0.94 0.79 -10.13
CA ASN A 37 2.19 1.09 -9.46
C ASN A 37 3.15 1.76 -10.45
N ALA A 38 3.77 2.87 -10.04
CA ALA A 38 4.71 3.64 -10.86
C ALA A 38 6.08 2.96 -11.03
N THR A 39 6.32 1.79 -10.43
CA THR A 39 7.59 1.06 -10.55
C THR A 39 7.96 0.78 -12.01
N ALA A 40 6.99 0.48 -12.88
CA ALA A 40 7.21 0.33 -14.32
C ALA A 40 7.91 1.55 -14.95
N MET A 41 7.68 2.75 -14.41
CA MET A 41 8.25 3.99 -14.93
C MET A 41 9.59 4.34 -14.29
N VAL A 42 9.75 4.10 -12.99
CA VAL A 42 10.97 4.51 -12.26
C VAL A 42 12.03 3.40 -12.23
N ALA A 43 11.64 2.14 -12.39
CA ALA A 43 12.51 0.97 -12.39
C ALA A 43 11.94 -0.15 -13.28
N PRO A 44 11.87 0.04 -14.61
CA PRO A 44 11.26 -0.91 -15.54
C PRO A 44 11.84 -2.33 -15.44
N ILE A 45 13.13 -2.47 -15.14
CA ILE A 45 13.78 -3.77 -14.95
C ILE A 45 13.18 -4.52 -13.74
N LEU A 46 12.82 -3.80 -12.67
CA LEU A 46 12.18 -4.41 -11.50
C LEU A 46 10.73 -4.80 -11.80
N ASP A 47 10.02 -4.00 -12.60
CA ASP A 47 8.66 -4.31 -13.02
C ASP A 47 8.62 -5.54 -13.95
N ASP A 48 9.51 -5.60 -14.94
CA ASP A 48 9.67 -6.76 -15.81
C ASP A 48 10.01 -8.03 -15.01
N LEU A 49 10.92 -7.90 -14.03
CA LEU A 49 11.29 -9.00 -13.16
C LEU A 49 10.10 -9.45 -12.31
N ALA A 50 9.39 -8.50 -11.68
CA ALA A 50 8.20 -8.79 -10.89
C ALA A 50 7.15 -9.51 -11.74
N GLY A 51 6.86 -9.01 -12.94
CA GLY A 51 5.96 -9.66 -13.90
C GLY A 51 6.42 -11.07 -14.28
N SER A 52 7.72 -11.28 -14.52
CA SER A 52 8.27 -12.59 -14.92
C SER A 52 8.11 -13.70 -13.86
N ILE A 53 7.94 -13.33 -12.60
CA ILE A 53 7.73 -14.24 -11.47
C ILE A 53 6.30 -14.21 -10.91
N GLY A 54 5.38 -13.54 -11.62
CA GLY A 54 3.98 -13.41 -11.19
C GLY A 54 3.79 -12.51 -9.97
N LEU A 55 4.71 -11.59 -9.69
CA LEU A 55 4.51 -10.58 -8.67
C LEU A 55 3.79 -9.37 -9.28
N GLU A 56 2.57 -9.11 -8.81
CA GLU A 56 1.81 -7.91 -9.17
C GLU A 56 2.15 -6.79 -8.19
N LEU A 57 2.79 -5.73 -8.68
CA LEU A 57 3.07 -4.54 -7.88
C LEU A 57 1.79 -3.75 -7.69
N VAL A 58 1.47 -3.42 -6.43
CA VAL A 58 0.13 -2.93 -6.11
C VAL A 58 0.04 -1.41 -6.01
N GLY A 59 -1.15 -0.88 -6.28
CA GLY A 59 -1.57 0.45 -5.88
C GLY A 59 -2.38 0.45 -4.58
N LEU A 60 -2.92 1.61 -4.21
CA LEU A 60 -3.73 1.77 -3.00
C LEU A 60 -4.98 0.89 -3.00
N SER A 61 -5.57 0.56 -4.16
CA SER A 61 -6.76 -0.30 -4.26
C SER A 61 -6.56 -1.67 -3.61
N GLN A 62 -5.46 -2.36 -3.92
CA GLN A 62 -5.20 -3.68 -3.35
C GLN A 62 -4.77 -3.58 -1.89
N GLN A 63 -4.11 -2.49 -1.48
CA GLN A 63 -3.81 -2.26 -0.05
C GLN A 63 -5.09 -2.19 0.79
N ILE A 64 -6.15 -1.55 0.25
CA ILE A 64 -7.48 -1.55 0.89
C ILE A 64 -8.04 -2.97 0.95
N ASP A 65 -7.97 -3.74 -0.13
CA ASP A 65 -8.43 -5.14 -0.16
C ASP A 65 -7.73 -5.99 0.92
N PHE A 66 -6.41 -5.86 1.05
CA PHE A 66 -5.63 -6.55 2.07
C PHE A 66 -6.01 -6.10 3.48
N SER A 67 -6.20 -4.79 3.68
CA SER A 67 -6.61 -4.28 4.99
C SER A 67 -8.00 -4.81 5.38
N GLU A 68 -8.95 -4.90 4.45
CA GLU A 68 -10.29 -5.45 4.69
C GLU A 68 -10.27 -6.95 4.99
N ALA A 69 -9.32 -7.67 4.41
CA ALA A 69 -9.12 -9.09 4.62
C ALA A 69 -8.53 -9.42 6.01
N VAL A 70 -7.58 -8.59 6.47
CA VAL A 70 -6.78 -8.84 7.68
C VAL A 70 -7.40 -8.20 8.91
N LEU A 71 -7.95 -6.99 8.78
CA LEU A 71 -8.46 -6.25 9.91
C LEU A 71 -9.78 -6.85 10.39
N SER A 72 -9.82 -7.22 11.66
CA SER A 72 -11.03 -7.52 12.40
C SER A 72 -11.19 -6.55 13.56
N ASN A 73 -12.43 -6.33 14.00
CA ASN A 73 -12.77 -5.51 15.17
C ASN A 73 -12.15 -4.10 15.16
N VAL A 74 -12.21 -3.41 14.02
CA VAL A 74 -11.74 -2.02 13.92
C VAL A 74 -12.48 -1.15 14.93
N ASN A 75 -11.69 -0.41 15.71
CA ASN A 75 -12.19 0.51 16.72
C ASN A 75 -12.25 1.93 16.15
N ARG A 76 -13.15 2.74 16.69
CA ARG A 76 -13.23 4.18 16.40
C ARG A 76 -11.91 4.94 16.61
N ASN A 77 -11.09 4.43 17.53
CA ASN A 77 -9.76 4.93 17.91
C ASN A 77 -8.60 4.32 17.09
N ASP A 78 -8.90 3.46 16.11
CA ASP A 78 -7.91 3.06 15.12
C ASP A 78 -7.74 4.19 14.11
N VAL A 79 -6.50 4.60 13.89
CA VAL A 79 -6.13 5.69 12.99
C VAL A 79 -5.72 5.11 11.64
N PHE A 80 -6.45 5.49 10.60
CA PHE A 80 -6.12 5.17 9.21
C PHE A 80 -5.30 6.32 8.61
N TRP A 81 -4.00 6.10 8.45
CA TRP A 81 -3.12 6.98 7.70
C TRP A 81 -3.22 6.62 6.21
N ILE A 82 -3.62 7.58 5.38
CA ILE A 82 -3.75 7.37 3.93
C ILE A 82 -2.97 8.47 3.21
N TRP A 83 -1.85 8.11 2.61
CA TRP A 83 -0.98 9.06 1.89
C TRP A 83 -0.50 8.49 0.56
N ALA A 84 -1.13 8.95 -0.53
CA ALA A 84 -0.80 8.60 -1.90
C ALA A 84 -1.15 9.77 -2.82
N GLY A 85 -0.70 9.71 -4.08
CA GLY A 85 -0.97 10.72 -5.11
C GLY A 85 0.28 11.21 -5.79
N THR A 86 1.44 11.14 -5.13
CA THR A 86 2.73 11.52 -5.74
C THR A 86 3.00 10.73 -7.00
N ASN A 87 2.82 9.41 -6.98
CA ASN A 87 3.02 8.58 -8.15
C ASN A 87 2.07 8.94 -9.32
N ASN A 88 0.84 9.35 -9.05
CA ASN A 88 -0.07 9.85 -10.09
C ASN A 88 0.50 11.11 -10.77
N ILE A 89 1.04 12.05 -9.98
CA ILE A 89 1.66 13.27 -10.51
C ILE A 89 2.94 12.95 -11.27
N LEU A 90 3.77 12.03 -10.79
CA LEU A 90 4.98 11.59 -11.49
C LEU A 90 4.64 10.91 -12.82
N ILE A 91 3.62 10.04 -12.85
CA ILE A 91 3.12 9.42 -14.09
C ILE A 91 2.61 10.50 -15.05
N ALA A 92 1.81 11.46 -14.55
CA ALA A 92 1.26 12.55 -15.33
C ALA A 92 2.36 13.44 -15.95
N ALA A 93 3.39 13.75 -15.17
CA ALA A 93 4.54 14.55 -15.59
C ALA A 93 5.30 13.92 -16.76
N GLU A 94 5.49 12.59 -16.71
CA GLU A 94 6.25 11.84 -17.72
C GLU A 94 5.42 11.51 -18.97
N THR A 95 4.12 11.25 -18.81
CA THR A 95 3.22 10.84 -19.91
C THR A 95 2.49 12.00 -20.59
N GLY A 96 2.43 13.17 -19.93
CA GLY A 96 1.62 14.30 -20.36
C GLY A 96 0.11 14.13 -20.11
N ASN A 97 -0.33 13.01 -19.51
CA ASN A 97 -1.73 12.79 -19.15
C ASN A 97 -2.00 13.38 -17.75
N ILE A 98 -2.64 14.54 -17.72
CA ILE A 98 -2.83 15.35 -16.51
C ILE A 98 -4.21 15.12 -15.91
N GLU A 99 -4.31 14.37 -14.80
CA GLU A 99 -5.56 14.24 -14.02
C GLU A 99 -5.32 14.30 -12.48
N PRO A 100 -4.74 15.37 -11.93
CA PRO A 100 -4.45 15.49 -10.50
C PRO A 100 -5.71 15.46 -9.61
N THR A 101 -6.86 15.84 -10.18
CA THR A 101 -8.18 15.81 -9.54
C THR A 101 -8.75 14.39 -9.41
N LEU A 102 -8.39 13.48 -10.33
CA LEU A 102 -8.81 12.09 -10.26
C LEU A 102 -8.23 11.40 -9.03
N ALA A 103 -6.94 11.59 -8.77
CA ALA A 103 -6.25 11.02 -7.61
C ALA A 103 -6.91 11.44 -6.28
N ALA A 104 -7.30 12.72 -6.15
CA ALA A 104 -8.03 13.21 -4.99
C ALA A 104 -9.42 12.57 -4.84
N THR A 105 -10.14 12.40 -5.95
CA THR A 105 -11.46 11.74 -5.97
C THR A 105 -11.36 10.27 -5.56
N GLU A 106 -10.32 9.57 -6.02
CA GLU A 106 -10.05 8.18 -5.66
C GLU A 106 -9.74 8.03 -4.17
N LEU A 107 -8.96 8.94 -3.58
CA LEU A 107 -8.69 8.96 -2.13
C LEU A 107 -9.98 9.10 -1.32
N LYS A 108 -10.89 10.02 -1.68
CA LYS A 108 -12.22 10.12 -1.04
C LYS A 108 -12.98 8.81 -1.16
N ALA A 109 -12.98 8.17 -2.32
CA ALA A 109 -13.63 6.87 -2.51
C ALA A 109 -13.03 5.78 -1.61
N LYS A 110 -11.70 5.76 -1.39
CA LYS A 110 -11.07 4.82 -0.46
C LYS A 110 -11.47 5.09 0.99
N MET A 111 -11.54 6.36 1.41
CA MET A 111 -12.04 6.73 2.74
C MET A 111 -13.48 6.24 2.96
N ILE A 112 -14.36 6.44 1.97
CA ILE A 112 -15.75 5.95 2.01
C ILE A 112 -15.80 4.44 2.15
N ARG A 113 -14.95 3.72 1.41
CA ARG A 113 -14.88 2.26 1.45
C ARG A 113 -14.46 1.75 2.82
N LEU A 114 -13.37 2.28 3.38
CA LEU A 114 -12.90 1.93 4.73
C LEU A 114 -13.94 2.26 5.80
N TYR A 115 -14.58 3.42 5.71
CA TYR A 115 -15.65 3.81 6.62
C TYR A 115 -16.80 2.78 6.61
N LYS A 116 -17.25 2.36 5.43
CA LYS A 116 -18.41 1.47 5.28
C LYS A 116 -18.10 0.00 5.58
N ASN A 117 -16.93 -0.48 5.15
CA ASN A 117 -16.61 -1.90 5.20
C ASN A 117 -15.89 -2.30 6.50
N LEU A 118 -15.12 -1.37 7.07
CA LEU A 118 -14.34 -1.60 8.28
C LEU A 118 -14.81 -0.78 9.47
N ASP A 119 -15.86 0.03 9.34
CA ASP A 119 -16.25 0.96 10.41
C ASP A 119 -15.14 1.95 10.82
N ALA A 120 -14.22 2.25 9.90
CA ALA A 120 -13.14 3.21 10.14
C ALA A 120 -13.71 4.60 10.44
N ARG A 121 -13.20 5.27 11.48
CA ARG A 121 -13.69 6.60 11.90
C ARG A 121 -12.62 7.64 12.15
N THR A 122 -11.37 7.27 12.33
CA THR A 122 -10.29 8.25 12.47
C THR A 122 -9.34 8.14 11.28
N PHE A 123 -9.21 9.23 10.53
CA PHE A 123 -8.38 9.29 9.33
C PHE A 123 -7.33 10.40 9.47
N VAL A 124 -6.10 10.12 9.05
CA VAL A 124 -5.05 11.13 8.86
C VAL A 124 -4.71 11.14 7.37
N ILE A 125 -4.94 12.28 6.73
CA ILE A 125 -4.79 12.45 5.28
C ILE A 125 -3.79 13.58 5.02
N PRO A 126 -2.52 13.24 4.74
CA PRO A 126 -1.55 14.24 4.32
C PRO A 126 -1.77 14.70 2.89
N ASN A 127 -1.60 16.00 2.66
CA ASN A 127 -1.45 16.53 1.30
C ASN A 127 -0.01 16.30 0.80
N LEU A 128 0.24 16.66 -0.47
CA LEU A 128 1.57 16.49 -1.05
C LEU A 128 2.44 17.73 -0.81
N MET A 129 3.73 17.51 -0.56
CA MET A 129 4.73 18.57 -0.71
C MET A 129 4.81 19.01 -2.18
N LEU A 130 5.24 20.25 -2.43
CA LEU A 130 5.47 20.76 -3.79
C LEU A 130 6.51 19.91 -4.53
N LEU A 131 6.07 19.03 -5.42
CA LEU A 131 6.93 18.04 -6.06
C LEU A 131 7.93 18.66 -7.03
N GLY A 132 7.63 19.83 -7.60
CA GLY A 132 8.57 20.58 -8.44
C GLY A 132 9.81 21.04 -7.68
N ASN A 133 9.75 21.18 -6.35
CA ASN A 133 10.89 21.56 -5.52
C ASN A 133 11.87 20.40 -5.27
N THR A 134 11.47 19.16 -5.57
CA THR A 134 12.34 17.99 -5.43
C THR A 134 13.56 18.06 -6.35
N PRO A 135 14.68 17.40 -6.01
CA PRO A 135 15.87 17.41 -6.85
C PRO A 135 15.63 16.88 -8.28
N LYS A 136 14.61 16.04 -8.50
CA LYS A 136 14.18 15.57 -9.82
C LYS A 136 13.78 16.72 -10.76
N PHE A 137 13.06 17.72 -10.25
CA PHE A 137 12.42 18.74 -11.10
C PHE A 137 12.95 20.17 -10.90
N ASN A 138 13.69 20.44 -9.83
CA ASN A 138 14.16 21.79 -9.47
C ASN A 138 15.37 22.30 -10.29
N LYS A 139 15.65 21.69 -11.44
CA LYS A 139 16.77 22.10 -12.32
C LYS A 139 16.38 23.18 -13.31
N GLU A 140 15.11 23.23 -13.71
CA GLU A 140 14.57 24.18 -14.67
C GLU A 140 13.29 24.79 -14.12
N LEU A 141 13.22 26.12 -14.06
CA LEU A 141 12.10 26.84 -13.43
C LEU A 141 10.75 26.51 -14.08
N GLU A 142 10.70 26.39 -15.41
CA GLU A 142 9.47 26.07 -16.13
C GLU A 142 8.93 24.67 -15.77
N ILE A 143 9.82 23.68 -15.68
CA ILE A 143 9.48 22.31 -15.27
C ILE A 143 9.04 22.32 -13.80
N GLN A 144 9.83 22.93 -12.92
CA GLN A 144 9.50 23.08 -11.50
C GLN A 144 8.11 23.70 -11.30
N ASP A 145 7.82 24.81 -11.97
CA ASP A 145 6.54 25.51 -11.87
C ASP A 145 5.38 24.66 -12.40
N SER A 146 5.58 23.96 -13.52
CA SER A 146 4.58 23.06 -14.09
C SER A 146 4.22 21.92 -13.12
N ILE A 147 5.23 21.25 -12.54
CA ILE A 147 4.99 20.16 -11.57
C ILE A 147 4.39 20.69 -10.26
N ASN A 148 4.79 21.87 -9.82
CA ASN A 148 4.18 22.53 -8.65
C ASN A 148 2.72 22.88 -8.90
N GLN A 149 2.34 23.32 -10.11
CA GLN A 149 0.94 23.55 -10.47
C GLN A 149 0.12 22.27 -10.41
N LEU A 150 0.64 21.14 -10.91
CA LEU A 150 -0.04 19.84 -10.80
C LEU A 150 -0.24 19.43 -9.34
N THR A 151 0.78 19.61 -8.51
CA THR A 151 0.71 19.34 -7.07
C THR A 151 -0.34 20.21 -6.39
N LEU A 152 -0.37 21.51 -6.69
CA LEU A 152 -1.33 22.46 -6.12
C LEU A 152 -2.77 22.12 -6.54
N GLN A 153 -2.99 21.74 -7.79
CA GLN A 153 -4.30 21.28 -8.28
C GLN A 153 -4.76 20.02 -7.54
N HIS A 154 -3.86 19.06 -7.31
CA HIS A 154 -4.16 17.88 -6.52
C HIS A 154 -4.52 18.22 -5.07
N ASN A 155 -3.71 19.05 -4.41
CA ASN A 155 -3.92 19.43 -3.01
C ASN A 155 -5.24 20.20 -2.81
N GLU A 156 -5.61 21.09 -3.73
CA GLU A 156 -6.90 21.80 -3.66
C GLU A 156 -8.07 20.84 -3.89
N ALA A 157 -7.96 19.91 -4.86
CA ALA A 157 -8.97 18.89 -5.08
C ALA A 157 -9.12 17.96 -3.87
N LEU A 158 -8.02 17.55 -3.23
CA LEU A 158 -8.01 16.72 -2.03
C LEU A 158 -8.68 17.43 -0.86
N LYS A 159 -8.41 18.73 -0.67
CA LYS A 159 -9.05 19.55 0.36
C LYS A 159 -10.57 19.64 0.16
N ILE A 160 -11.04 19.78 -1.08
CA ILE A 160 -12.47 19.73 -1.41
C ILE A 160 -13.04 18.35 -1.08
N ALA A 161 -12.38 17.28 -1.54
CA ALA A 161 -12.84 15.90 -1.37
C ALA A 161 -12.94 15.49 0.12
N ILE A 162 -11.98 15.92 0.94
CA ILE A 162 -12.00 15.79 2.40
C ILE A 162 -13.17 16.57 3.02
N SER A 163 -13.39 17.81 2.58
CA SER A 163 -14.48 18.65 3.11
C SER A 163 -15.85 18.04 2.83
N GLU A 164 -16.04 17.50 1.63
CA GLU A 164 -17.24 16.75 1.27
C GLU A 164 -17.39 15.48 2.11
N PHE A 165 -16.33 14.70 2.27
CA PHE A 165 -16.36 13.50 3.13
C PHE A 165 -16.78 13.85 4.56
N LYS A 166 -16.20 14.89 5.17
CA LYS A 166 -16.56 15.37 6.52
C LYS A 166 -18.04 15.76 6.61
N SER A 167 -18.60 16.33 5.55
CA SER A 167 -20.02 16.69 5.51
C SER A 167 -20.95 15.48 5.38
N GLU A 168 -20.53 14.45 4.65
CA GLU A 168 -21.29 13.22 4.43
C GLU A 168 -21.21 12.25 5.63
N TYR A 169 -20.06 12.23 6.32
CA TYR A 169 -19.72 11.29 7.40
C TYR A 169 -19.28 12.04 8.65
N SER A 170 -20.21 12.77 9.27
CA SER A 170 -19.94 13.71 10.37
C SER A 170 -19.50 13.07 11.69
N ASP A 171 -19.62 11.76 11.83
CA ASP A 171 -19.12 10.99 12.97
C ASP A 171 -17.68 10.48 12.78
N ALA A 172 -17.07 10.72 11.61
CA ALA A 172 -15.65 10.48 11.37
C ALA A 172 -14.81 11.70 11.76
N LEU A 173 -13.69 11.46 12.44
CA LEU A 173 -12.62 12.42 12.65
C LEU A 173 -11.64 12.33 11.48
N VAL A 174 -11.47 13.41 10.73
CA VAL A 174 -10.48 13.48 9.65
C VAL A 174 -9.50 14.61 9.94
N ILE A 175 -8.23 14.23 10.11
CA ILE A 175 -7.10 15.10 10.35
C ILE A 175 -6.40 15.36 9.01
N ASP A 176 -6.49 16.60 8.56
CA ASP A 176 -5.85 17.04 7.33
C ASP A 176 -4.43 17.48 7.70
N LEU A 177 -3.42 16.80 7.16
CA LEU A 177 -2.02 17.09 7.48
C LEU A 177 -1.42 17.94 6.34
N ASP A 178 -1.20 19.22 6.61
CA ASP A 178 -0.68 20.17 5.62
C ASP A 178 0.85 20.08 5.51
N VAL A 179 1.31 19.03 4.83
CA VAL A 179 2.71 18.78 4.49
C VAL A 179 3.25 19.84 3.54
N GLN A 180 2.44 20.34 2.60
CA GLN A 180 2.84 21.43 1.70
C GLN A 180 3.34 22.65 2.49
N SER A 181 2.51 23.17 3.40
CA SER A 181 2.89 24.33 4.22
C SER A 181 4.05 24.01 5.16
N LEU A 182 4.13 22.79 5.70
CA LEU A 182 5.25 22.36 6.53
C LEU A 182 6.57 22.43 5.76
N PHE A 183 6.60 21.94 4.51
CA PHE A 183 7.79 21.97 3.67
C PHE A 183 8.20 23.40 3.34
N SER A 184 7.25 24.27 2.99
CA SER A 184 7.56 25.71 2.77
C SER A 184 8.12 26.39 4.02
N GLN A 185 7.69 25.99 5.22
CA GLN A 185 8.26 26.52 6.48
C GLN A 185 9.69 25.99 6.70
N MET A 186 9.93 24.70 6.46
CA MET A 186 11.27 24.10 6.58
C MET A 186 12.28 24.78 5.65
N GLU A 187 11.90 25.06 4.40
CA GLU A 187 12.71 25.78 3.42
C GLU A 187 13.14 27.19 3.90
N GLN A 188 12.31 27.85 4.71
CA GLN A 188 12.56 29.21 5.22
C GLN A 188 13.23 29.22 6.60
N SER A 189 13.29 28.09 7.29
CA SER A 189 13.73 28.00 8.69
C SER A 189 15.25 28.10 8.88
N GLY A 190 16.04 27.76 7.85
CA GLY A 190 17.48 27.57 7.97
C GLY A 190 17.91 26.29 8.72
N GLU A 191 16.96 25.41 9.07
CA GLU A 191 17.24 24.11 9.73
C GLU A 191 18.01 23.15 8.81
N PHE A 192 17.72 23.20 7.51
CA PHE A 192 18.40 22.42 6.48
C PHE A 192 19.38 23.29 5.71
N SER A 193 20.64 22.85 5.61
CA SER A 193 21.66 23.53 4.81
C SER A 193 21.53 23.21 3.31
N ASN A 194 20.87 22.10 2.97
CA ASN A 194 20.61 21.70 1.61
C ASN A 194 19.13 21.35 1.38
N ILE A 195 18.43 22.25 0.70
CA ILE A 195 17.00 22.15 0.38
C ILE A 195 16.73 21.85 -1.10
N SER A 196 17.76 21.57 -1.90
CA SER A 196 17.60 21.45 -3.37
C SER A 196 18.30 20.24 -3.98
N ASN A 197 19.28 19.66 -3.30
CA ASN A 197 19.98 18.48 -3.80
C ASN A 197 19.63 17.25 -2.95
N ALA A 198 19.66 16.10 -3.58
CA ALA A 198 19.62 14.81 -2.91
C ALA A 198 20.85 14.63 -2.01
N CYS A 199 20.65 13.99 -0.85
CA CYS A 199 21.73 13.51 0.00
C CYS A 199 22.52 12.37 -0.68
N PHE A 200 21.79 11.43 -1.28
CA PHE A 200 22.34 10.35 -2.08
C PHE A 200 22.77 10.89 -3.44
N PHE A 201 23.95 10.49 -3.90
CA PHE A 201 24.40 10.80 -5.26
C PHE A 201 24.64 9.49 -6.01
N HIS A 202 23.88 9.24 -7.08
CA HIS A 202 24.16 8.16 -8.05
C HIS A 202 24.42 6.78 -7.37
N GLY A 203 23.66 6.42 -6.33
CA GLY A 203 23.81 5.13 -5.64
C GLY A 203 25.06 4.98 -4.76
N LEU A 204 25.81 6.05 -4.50
CA LEU A 204 26.96 6.04 -3.59
C LEU A 204 26.69 6.92 -2.35
N PRO A 205 27.13 6.48 -1.16
CA PRO A 205 26.99 7.27 0.04
C PRO A 205 27.96 8.45 -0.04
N ARG A 206 27.47 9.68 0.07
CA ARG A 206 28.33 10.71 0.65
C ARG A 206 28.50 10.32 2.12
N GLY A 207 29.73 10.35 2.63
CA GLY A 207 30.01 10.23 4.06
C GLY A 207 29.47 11.40 4.90
N ILE A 208 28.37 12.02 4.46
CA ILE A 208 27.66 13.10 5.13
C ILE A 208 26.32 12.52 5.59
N PRO A 209 26.08 12.46 6.90
CA PRO A 209 24.76 12.16 7.45
C PRO A 209 23.67 13.09 6.88
N CYS A 210 22.53 12.54 6.45
CA CYS A 210 21.51 13.29 5.71
C CYS A 210 20.68 14.27 6.56
N GLU A 211 21.01 14.48 7.85
CA GLU A 211 20.22 15.34 8.75
C GLU A 211 20.23 16.81 8.33
N GLN A 212 21.21 17.24 7.53
CA GLN A 212 21.25 18.60 6.99
C GLN A 212 20.57 18.74 5.62
N TYR A 213 20.11 17.63 5.05
CA TYR A 213 19.44 17.58 3.75
C TYR A 213 17.94 17.44 3.93
N MET A 214 17.17 18.15 3.12
CA MET A 214 15.72 17.99 3.08
C MET A 214 15.29 16.75 2.29
N TYR A 215 16.12 16.34 1.31
CA TYR A 215 15.85 15.23 0.40
C TYR A 215 16.90 14.13 0.51
N ALA A 216 16.45 12.88 0.63
CA ALA A 216 17.30 11.70 0.61
C ALA A 216 17.77 11.41 -0.82
N ASP A 217 16.83 11.33 -1.76
CA ASP A 217 17.07 11.12 -3.19
C ASP A 217 16.39 12.19 -4.05
N ASP A 218 16.17 11.91 -5.34
CA ASP A 218 15.60 12.87 -6.28
C ASP A 218 14.11 13.19 -6.02
N VAL A 219 13.39 12.39 -5.25
CA VAL A 219 11.95 12.60 -4.96
C VAL A 219 11.59 12.43 -3.48
N HIS A 220 12.31 11.59 -2.73
CA HIS A 220 12.03 11.26 -1.35
C HIS A 220 12.70 12.22 -0.38
N PHE A 221 11.97 12.61 0.67
CA PHE A 221 12.50 13.44 1.75
C PHE A 221 13.40 12.63 2.69
N SER A 222 14.30 13.32 3.39
CA SER A 222 15.21 12.70 4.37
C SER A 222 14.50 12.30 5.66
N THR A 223 15.17 11.51 6.49
CA THR A 223 14.74 11.15 7.85
C THR A 223 14.47 12.39 8.70
N ALA A 224 15.30 13.42 8.54
CA ALA A 224 15.17 14.66 9.29
C ALA A 224 13.93 15.47 8.87
N ALA A 225 13.60 15.50 7.58
CA ALA A 225 12.34 16.09 7.11
C ALA A 225 11.13 15.22 7.49
N ALA A 226 11.25 13.89 7.41
CA ALA A 226 10.23 12.94 7.85
C ALA A 226 9.86 13.12 9.32
N LYS A 227 10.84 13.45 10.17
CA LYS A 227 10.64 13.76 11.59
C LYS A 227 9.64 14.89 11.80
N LYS A 228 9.71 15.94 10.98
CA LYS A 228 8.82 17.11 11.08
C LYS A 228 7.39 16.75 10.72
N ILE A 229 7.20 15.86 9.74
CA ILE A 229 5.88 15.33 9.39
C ILE A 229 5.32 14.52 10.58
N ALA A 230 6.13 13.66 11.19
CA ALA A 230 5.74 12.88 12.36
C ALA A 230 5.39 13.77 13.57
N GLU A 231 6.16 14.85 13.80
CA GLU A 231 5.89 15.84 14.84
C GLU A 231 4.56 16.57 14.61
N LEU A 232 4.31 17.00 13.38
CA LEU A 232 3.05 17.63 13.01
C LEU A 232 1.88 16.65 13.23
N ALA A 233 1.99 15.41 12.75
CA ALA A 233 0.95 14.40 12.92
C ALA A 233 0.68 14.07 14.39
N ALA A 234 1.73 13.85 15.18
CA ALA A 234 1.61 13.60 16.62
C ALA A 234 0.94 14.78 17.34
N SER A 235 1.26 16.02 16.96
CA SER A 235 0.62 17.21 17.56
C SER A 235 -0.89 17.26 17.27
N LYS A 236 -1.32 16.83 16.07
CA LYS A 236 -2.73 16.78 15.69
C LYS A 236 -3.48 15.63 16.35
N LEU A 237 -2.77 14.56 16.68
CA LEU A 237 -3.30 13.37 17.36
C LEU A 237 -3.21 13.46 18.90
N ALA A 238 -2.68 14.54 19.48
CA ALA A 238 -2.40 14.62 20.92
C ALA A 238 -3.61 14.38 21.85
N ASN A 239 -4.83 14.67 21.38
CA ASN A 239 -6.07 14.45 22.12
C ASN A 239 -6.87 13.23 21.62
N VAL A 240 -6.30 12.44 20.71
CA VAL A 240 -6.87 11.22 20.18
C VAL A 240 -6.18 10.05 20.89
N GLN A 241 -6.96 9.21 21.56
CA GLN A 241 -6.42 7.94 22.03
C GLN A 241 -6.22 7.05 20.80
N VAL A 242 -4.96 6.81 20.41
CA VAL A 242 -4.65 5.94 19.27
C VAL A 242 -4.54 4.50 19.77
N ASN A 243 -5.44 3.64 19.31
CA ASN A 243 -5.44 2.20 19.65
C ASN A 243 -4.55 1.40 18.69
N ARG A 244 -4.64 1.71 17.40
CA ARG A 244 -3.88 1.07 16.32
C ARG A 244 -3.65 2.06 15.20
N LEU A 245 -2.48 2.01 14.56
CA LEU A 245 -2.16 2.79 13.36
C LEU A 245 -2.18 1.89 12.13
N VAL A 246 -3.20 2.02 11.29
CA VAL A 246 -3.31 1.36 9.99
C VAL A 246 -2.78 2.29 8.92
N VAL A 247 -1.74 1.89 8.20
CA VAL A 247 -1.04 2.72 7.22
C VAL A 247 -1.26 2.20 5.82
N LEU A 248 -1.71 3.07 4.94
CA LEU A 248 -1.99 2.83 3.52
C LEU A 248 -1.33 3.97 2.73
N GLY A 249 -0.64 3.67 1.64
CA GLY A 249 0.04 4.72 0.89
C GLY A 249 1.16 4.24 -0.02
N ASP A 250 2.00 5.19 -0.40
CA ASP A 250 3.14 4.97 -1.27
C ASP A 250 4.47 4.86 -0.51
N SER A 251 5.58 5.08 -1.21
CA SER A 251 6.95 5.01 -0.69
C SER A 251 7.22 5.94 0.49
N PHE A 252 6.49 7.04 0.67
CA PHE A 252 6.66 7.93 1.82
C PHE A 252 6.19 7.32 3.14
N SER A 253 5.27 6.36 3.07
CA SER A 253 4.70 5.67 4.23
C SER A 253 5.18 4.23 4.34
N ASP A 254 5.79 3.66 3.29
CA ASP A 254 6.29 2.29 3.24
C ASP A 254 7.46 2.09 4.23
N THR A 255 7.29 1.12 5.14
CA THR A 255 8.26 0.75 6.19
C THR A 255 9.05 -0.53 5.85
N GLY A 256 9.04 -0.94 4.58
CA GLY A 256 9.77 -2.11 4.06
C GLY A 256 8.88 -3.15 3.36
N SER A 257 7.59 -2.89 3.16
CA SER A 257 6.64 -3.77 2.50
C SER A 257 7.09 -4.08 1.07
N PHE A 258 7.50 -3.05 0.31
CA PHE A 258 8.07 -3.22 -1.02
C PHE A 258 9.33 -4.09 -0.99
N SER A 259 10.30 -3.74 -0.15
CA SER A 259 11.58 -4.45 -0.07
C SER A 259 11.43 -5.91 0.34
N ASN A 260 10.60 -6.19 1.35
CA ASN A 260 10.34 -7.55 1.80
C ASN A 260 9.65 -8.37 0.71
N THR A 261 8.72 -7.77 -0.03
CA THR A 261 8.03 -8.42 -1.15
C THR A 261 8.99 -8.77 -2.28
N ILE A 262 9.82 -7.82 -2.72
CA ILE A 262 10.84 -8.09 -3.75
C ILE A 262 11.86 -9.12 -3.27
N LYS A 263 12.31 -9.04 -2.01
CA LYS A 263 13.25 -10.00 -1.43
C LYS A 263 12.70 -11.42 -1.39
N ARG A 264 11.43 -11.59 -1.05
CA ARG A 264 10.76 -12.90 -1.05
C ARG A 264 10.59 -13.45 -2.47
N ALA A 265 10.21 -12.60 -3.42
CA ALA A 265 9.91 -13.02 -4.77
C ALA A 265 11.18 -13.27 -5.60
N ALA A 266 12.14 -12.36 -5.55
CA ALA A 266 13.32 -12.34 -6.42
C ALA A 266 14.65 -12.67 -5.69
N GLY A 267 14.64 -12.80 -4.37
CA GLY A 267 15.83 -13.16 -3.57
C GLY A 267 16.77 -12.00 -3.22
N PHE A 268 16.47 -10.77 -3.63
CA PHE A 268 17.21 -9.56 -3.27
C PHE A 268 16.26 -8.44 -2.82
N GLY A 269 16.68 -7.59 -1.87
CA GLY A 269 15.85 -6.47 -1.39
C GLY A 269 15.99 -5.22 -2.26
N PHE A 270 14.94 -4.42 -2.33
CA PHE A 270 14.95 -3.09 -2.98
C PHE A 270 14.00 -2.14 -2.21
N PRO A 271 14.32 -0.86 -1.99
CA PRO A 271 15.55 -0.20 -2.36
C PRO A 271 16.76 -0.76 -1.62
N THR A 272 17.90 -0.82 -2.30
CA THR A 272 19.17 -1.28 -1.72
C THR A 272 19.88 -0.13 -1.01
N PHE A 273 21.00 -0.38 -0.32
CA PHE A 273 21.85 0.70 0.21
C PHE A 273 22.07 1.82 -0.83
N PRO A 274 22.00 3.13 -0.48
CA PRO A 274 22.08 3.74 0.86
C PRO A 274 20.75 3.85 1.63
N PHE A 275 19.67 3.28 1.11
CA PHE A 275 18.38 3.29 1.78
C PHE A 275 18.38 2.46 3.07
N TRP A 276 17.66 2.93 4.10
CA TRP A 276 17.66 2.32 5.43
C TRP A 276 16.62 1.21 5.53
N GLU A 277 17.09 -0.03 5.72
CA GLU A 277 16.26 -1.20 6.02
C GLU A 277 15.05 -1.38 5.09
N GLY A 278 15.22 -1.08 3.80
CA GLY A 278 14.17 -1.24 2.78
C GLY A 278 13.13 -0.12 2.72
N ARG A 279 13.31 0.98 3.45
CA ARG A 279 12.52 2.22 3.29
C ARG A 279 13.08 3.08 2.18
N PHE A 280 12.23 3.92 1.58
CA PHE A 280 12.67 4.95 0.62
C PHE A 280 13.21 6.20 1.33
N CYS A 281 14.03 6.01 2.36
CA CYS A 281 14.60 7.06 3.19
C CYS A 281 15.99 6.66 3.71
N ASP A 282 16.79 7.62 4.19
CA ASP A 282 18.13 7.40 4.78
C ASP A 282 18.11 6.86 6.22
N GLY A 283 16.92 6.66 6.77
CA GLY A 283 16.64 6.27 8.14
C GLY A 283 15.15 6.00 8.35
N PRO A 284 14.65 6.03 9.60
CA PRO A 284 13.24 5.87 9.92
C PRO A 284 12.36 6.89 9.17
N ASN A 285 11.32 6.41 8.47
CA ASN A 285 10.42 7.29 7.73
C ASN A 285 9.42 8.00 8.68
N ALA A 286 8.48 8.76 8.13
CA ALA A 286 7.52 9.53 8.94
C ALA A 286 6.62 8.62 9.80
N ILE A 287 6.30 7.42 9.33
CA ILE A 287 5.47 6.45 10.04
C ILE A 287 6.24 5.83 11.20
N ASP A 288 7.49 5.43 11.00
CA ASP A 288 8.33 4.89 12.07
C ASP A 288 8.45 5.88 13.23
N GLN A 289 8.72 7.15 12.88
CA GLN A 289 8.88 8.22 13.87
C GLN A 289 7.55 8.62 14.52
N LEU A 290 6.44 8.53 13.80
CA LEU A 290 5.11 8.75 14.38
C LEU A 290 4.78 7.67 15.40
N LYS A 291 5.05 6.40 15.09
CA LYS A 291 4.86 5.28 16.02
C LYS A 291 5.63 5.49 17.32
N GLU A 292 6.90 5.89 17.23
CA GLU A 292 7.72 6.21 18.40
C GLU A 292 7.06 7.31 19.26
N LYS A 293 6.58 8.39 18.63
CA LYS A 293 5.90 9.50 19.32
C LYS A 293 4.57 9.11 19.96
N LEU A 294 3.90 8.11 19.41
CA LEU A 294 2.66 7.55 19.94
C LEU A 294 2.91 6.45 20.98
N ASN A 295 4.18 6.18 21.35
CA ASN A 295 4.60 5.09 22.23
C ASN A 295 4.11 3.71 21.77
N MET A 296 4.03 3.50 20.45
CA MET A 296 3.63 2.24 19.86
C MET A 296 4.83 1.30 19.75
N SER A 297 4.59 -0.01 19.89
CA SER A 297 5.63 -1.01 19.68
C SER A 297 6.26 -0.90 18.29
N SER A 298 7.58 -1.01 18.22
CA SER A 298 8.33 -1.03 16.96
C SER A 298 8.06 -2.31 16.14
N GLU A 299 7.52 -3.37 16.77
CA GLU A 299 7.38 -4.73 16.22
C GLU A 299 6.26 -4.97 15.21
N SER A 300 5.52 -3.95 14.74
CA SER A 300 4.59 -4.19 13.64
C SER A 300 5.35 -4.44 12.33
N GLY A 301 5.36 -5.69 11.86
CA GLY A 301 5.93 -6.05 10.57
C GLY A 301 5.29 -5.26 9.44
N ALA A 302 6.11 -4.76 8.52
CA ALA A 302 5.62 -4.30 7.22
C ALA A 302 4.79 -5.43 6.59
N PHE A 303 3.61 -5.10 6.05
CA PHE A 303 2.74 -6.10 5.46
C PHE A 303 3.47 -6.74 4.27
N GLU A 304 3.83 -8.01 4.43
CA GLU A 304 4.35 -8.79 3.32
C GLU A 304 3.21 -8.96 2.32
N GLN A 305 3.44 -8.67 1.04
CA GLN A 305 2.40 -8.89 0.05
C GLN A 305 2.35 -10.37 -0.35
N PRO A 306 1.15 -10.91 -0.54
CA PRO A 306 1.04 -12.24 -1.09
C PRO A 306 1.49 -12.23 -2.56
N VAL A 307 2.18 -13.30 -2.97
CA VAL A 307 2.58 -13.51 -4.36
C VAL A 307 1.41 -14.11 -5.12
N ARG A 308 1.18 -13.67 -6.36
CA ARG A 308 0.18 -14.26 -7.25
C ARG A 308 0.67 -15.64 -7.69
N VAL A 309 -0.10 -16.68 -7.40
CA VAL A 309 0.16 -18.04 -7.83
C VAL A 309 -0.95 -18.46 -8.78
N SER A 310 -0.57 -18.81 -10.00
CA SER A 310 -1.51 -19.35 -10.97
C SER A 310 -1.81 -20.82 -10.66
N ILE A 311 -3.05 -21.08 -10.27
CA ILE A 311 -3.61 -22.41 -10.05
C ILE A 311 -4.26 -22.86 -11.35
N VAL A 312 -3.70 -23.89 -11.98
CA VAL A 312 -4.30 -24.50 -13.17
C VAL A 312 -5.37 -25.52 -12.81
N SER A 313 -6.32 -25.78 -13.71
CA SER A 313 -7.47 -26.64 -13.47
C SER A 313 -7.05 -28.01 -12.96
N GLY A 314 -7.80 -28.49 -11.96
CA GLY A 314 -7.41 -29.66 -11.18
C GLY A 314 -6.83 -29.26 -9.83
N SER A 315 -5.92 -30.09 -9.34
CA SER A 315 -5.50 -30.16 -7.95
C SER A 315 -4.03 -29.78 -7.82
N ASN A 316 -3.73 -28.64 -7.20
CA ASN A 316 -2.38 -28.11 -7.06
C ASN A 316 -1.93 -28.22 -5.60
N GLU A 317 -0.72 -28.72 -5.39
CA GLU A 317 -0.06 -28.62 -4.08
C GLU A 317 0.48 -27.20 -3.93
N VAL A 318 0.03 -26.51 -2.88
CA VAL A 318 0.41 -25.12 -2.63
C VAL A 318 1.27 -25.02 -1.38
N ASN A 319 1.04 -25.88 -0.38
CA ASN A 319 1.80 -25.99 0.88
C ASN A 319 2.22 -24.65 1.49
N ARG A 320 1.33 -23.66 1.41
CA ARG A 320 1.56 -22.26 1.82
C ARG A 320 0.28 -21.65 2.38
N GLU A 321 0.42 -20.49 3.01
CA GLU A 321 -0.75 -19.67 3.34
C GLU A 321 -1.28 -18.99 2.09
N MET A 322 -2.60 -18.86 2.00
CA MET A 322 -3.30 -18.33 0.85
C MET A 322 -4.42 -17.40 1.29
N ILE A 323 -4.65 -16.32 0.54
CA ILE A 323 -5.83 -15.46 0.64
C ILE A 323 -6.85 -15.90 -0.41
N VAL A 324 -8.07 -16.17 0.05
CA VAL A 324 -9.22 -16.42 -0.84
C VAL A 324 -9.55 -15.15 -1.64
N PRO A 325 -9.51 -15.19 -2.99
CA PRO A 325 -9.71 -14.00 -3.81
C PRO A 325 -11.18 -13.59 -3.88
N ALA A 326 -11.42 -12.30 -4.12
CA ALA A 326 -12.76 -11.74 -4.36
C ALA A 326 -13.23 -11.93 -5.81
N ASN A 327 -12.29 -12.03 -6.75
CA ASN A 327 -12.56 -12.24 -8.17
C ASN A 327 -11.51 -13.19 -8.77
N ILE A 328 -11.85 -13.83 -9.87
CA ILE A 328 -10.91 -14.63 -10.66
C ILE A 328 -11.08 -14.30 -12.14
N SER A 329 -9.96 -14.37 -12.88
CA SER A 329 -9.96 -14.32 -14.34
C SER A 329 -9.65 -15.71 -14.87
N ILE A 330 -10.36 -16.13 -15.91
CA ILE A 330 -10.19 -17.43 -16.56
C ILE A 330 -9.84 -17.20 -18.01
N GLN A 331 -8.71 -17.75 -18.44
CA GLN A 331 -8.28 -17.69 -19.83
C GLN A 331 -9.02 -18.72 -20.68
N ASN A 332 -9.40 -18.35 -21.91
CA ASN A 332 -9.99 -19.24 -22.94
C ASN A 332 -11.34 -19.90 -22.60
N GLU A 333 -12.22 -19.27 -21.81
CA GLU A 333 -13.56 -19.81 -21.49
C GLU A 333 -14.74 -18.95 -21.99
N SER A 334 -15.88 -19.61 -22.15
CA SER A 334 -17.18 -19.00 -22.46
C SER A 334 -17.72 -18.16 -21.27
N ARG A 335 -18.68 -17.26 -21.52
CA ARG A 335 -19.39 -16.45 -20.49
C ARG A 335 -20.20 -17.28 -19.48
N PHE A 336 -20.25 -18.60 -19.62
CA PHE A 336 -21.15 -19.45 -18.86
C PHE A 336 -20.40 -20.42 -17.97
N GLY A 337 -20.86 -20.58 -16.72
CA GLY A 337 -20.36 -21.60 -15.81
C GLY A 337 -19.97 -21.11 -14.43
N LEU A 338 -20.17 -21.96 -13.43
CA LEU A 338 -19.78 -21.74 -12.04
C LEU A 338 -18.36 -22.25 -11.81
N VAL A 339 -17.48 -21.41 -11.28
CA VAL A 339 -16.13 -21.83 -10.93
C VAL A 339 -15.99 -21.98 -9.43
N THR A 340 -15.26 -23.02 -9.02
CA THR A 340 -15.08 -23.34 -7.60
C THR A 340 -13.62 -23.42 -7.20
N LEU A 341 -13.31 -22.83 -6.05
CA LEU A 341 -12.02 -22.90 -5.38
C LEU A 341 -12.18 -23.73 -4.11
N GLY A 342 -11.72 -24.97 -4.14
CA GLY A 342 -11.67 -25.85 -2.98
C GLY A 342 -10.37 -25.66 -2.20
N VAL A 343 -10.48 -25.31 -0.92
CA VAL A 343 -9.34 -25.21 0.00
C VAL A 343 -9.31 -26.45 0.89
N SER A 344 -8.21 -27.21 0.84
CA SER A 344 -8.08 -28.48 1.56
C SER A 344 -8.40 -28.34 3.05
N GLY A 345 -9.46 -29.02 3.50
CA GLY A 345 -9.85 -29.07 4.92
C GLY A 345 -10.51 -27.80 5.46
N LYS A 346 -10.86 -26.82 4.61
CA LYS A 346 -11.49 -25.56 5.04
C LYS A 346 -12.87 -25.33 4.45
N GLY A 347 -13.02 -25.45 3.13
CA GLY A 347 -14.29 -25.17 2.46
C GLY A 347 -14.11 -24.91 0.96
N THR A 348 -15.19 -24.49 0.31
CA THR A 348 -15.22 -24.21 -1.12
C THR A 348 -15.82 -22.85 -1.38
N CYS A 349 -15.16 -22.04 -2.20
CA CYS A 349 -15.66 -20.75 -2.66
C CYS A 349 -16.16 -20.85 -4.11
N TYR A 350 -17.24 -20.13 -4.40
CA TYR A 350 -18.01 -20.23 -5.64
C TYR A 350 -18.05 -18.87 -6.33
N PHE A 351 -17.70 -18.85 -7.61
CA PHE A 351 -17.53 -17.64 -8.42
C PHE A 351 -18.46 -17.68 -9.63
N TRP A 352 -19.34 -16.67 -9.75
CA TRP A 352 -20.28 -16.54 -10.87
C TRP A 352 -19.74 -15.58 -11.94
N PRO A 353 -20.12 -15.76 -13.23
CA PRO A 353 -19.76 -14.85 -14.32
C PRO A 353 -20.20 -13.42 -14.08
N ASP A 354 -19.28 -12.49 -14.37
CA ASP A 354 -19.63 -11.12 -14.67
C ASP A 354 -20.09 -11.04 -16.13
N TRP A 355 -21.34 -10.64 -16.36
CA TRP A 355 -21.96 -10.62 -17.68
C TRP A 355 -21.36 -9.57 -18.62
N ASN A 356 -20.66 -8.58 -18.06
CA ASN A 356 -20.10 -7.46 -18.81
C ASN A 356 -18.62 -7.64 -19.16
N VAL A 357 -17.94 -8.63 -18.58
CA VAL A 357 -16.49 -8.83 -18.73
C VAL A 357 -16.19 -10.31 -19.04
N ASP A 358 -15.81 -10.58 -20.29
CA ASP A 358 -15.45 -11.93 -20.74
C ASP A 358 -14.32 -12.51 -19.86
N GLY A 359 -14.49 -13.74 -19.40
CA GLY A 359 -13.51 -14.45 -18.57
C GLY A 359 -13.43 -14.02 -17.09
N HIS A 360 -14.13 -12.96 -16.66
CA HIS A 360 -14.12 -12.54 -15.25
C HIS A 360 -15.22 -13.23 -14.44
N ARG A 361 -14.93 -13.60 -13.20
CA ARG A 361 -15.89 -14.17 -12.23
C ARG A 361 -15.75 -13.48 -10.87
N SER A 362 -16.88 -13.18 -10.23
CA SER A 362 -16.91 -12.59 -8.90
C SER A 362 -17.34 -13.60 -7.84
N LEU A 363 -16.72 -13.51 -6.67
CA LEU A 363 -17.05 -14.37 -5.54
C LEU A 363 -18.50 -14.15 -5.15
N SER A 364 -19.27 -15.23 -5.15
CA SER A 364 -20.68 -15.20 -4.81
C SER A 364 -20.94 -15.68 -3.39
N PHE A 365 -20.34 -16.81 -3.00
CA PHE A 365 -20.39 -17.30 -1.63
C PHE A 365 -19.29 -18.34 -1.39
N CYS A 366 -19.03 -18.68 -0.12
CA CYS A 366 -18.22 -19.83 0.24
C CYS A 366 -18.87 -20.69 1.33
N THR A 367 -18.37 -21.91 1.49
CA THR A 367 -18.70 -22.81 2.61
C THR A 367 -17.59 -22.85 3.66
N GLY A 368 -17.87 -23.43 4.82
CA GLY A 368 -16.86 -23.65 5.87
C GLY A 368 -16.37 -22.37 6.56
N GLY A 369 -17.16 -21.29 6.53
CA GLY A 369 -16.81 -20.00 7.12
C GLY A 369 -15.81 -19.19 6.29
N LEU A 370 -15.42 -19.67 5.10
CA LEU A 370 -14.63 -18.90 4.17
C LEU A 370 -15.43 -17.69 3.63
N LYS A 371 -14.70 -16.66 3.23
CA LYS A 371 -15.14 -15.44 2.56
C LYS A 371 -13.98 -14.85 1.78
N ALA A 372 -14.22 -13.88 0.89
CA ALA A 372 -13.15 -13.09 0.31
C ALA A 372 -12.23 -12.55 1.41
N GLY A 373 -10.92 -12.60 1.18
CA GLY A 373 -9.93 -12.20 2.18
C GLY A 373 -9.60 -13.26 3.24
N SER A 374 -10.30 -14.41 3.27
CA SER A 374 -9.98 -15.46 4.25
C SER A 374 -8.56 -15.99 4.04
N GLN A 375 -7.75 -15.92 5.10
CA GLN A 375 -6.41 -16.49 5.15
C GLN A 375 -6.46 -17.95 5.58
N VAL A 376 -5.84 -18.83 4.79
CA VAL A 376 -5.86 -20.28 4.99
C VAL A 376 -4.49 -20.88 4.71
N THR A 377 -3.97 -21.67 5.64
CA THR A 377 -2.85 -22.59 5.33
C THR A 377 -3.40 -23.74 4.47
N ALA A 378 -3.13 -23.69 3.18
CA ALA A 378 -3.63 -24.67 2.22
C ALA A 378 -2.51 -25.63 1.83
N THR A 379 -2.66 -26.91 2.15
CA THR A 379 -1.79 -27.96 1.60
C THR A 379 -2.09 -28.17 0.12
N LYS A 380 -3.38 -28.07 -0.24
CA LYS A 380 -3.85 -28.36 -1.58
C LYS A 380 -5.01 -27.44 -1.96
N VAL A 381 -5.00 -26.98 -3.19
CA VAL A 381 -6.05 -26.14 -3.74
C VAL A 381 -6.58 -26.75 -5.03
N THR A 382 -7.90 -26.82 -5.15
CA THR A 382 -8.56 -27.39 -6.33
C THR A 382 -9.35 -26.30 -7.05
N LEU A 383 -9.01 -26.06 -8.31
CA LEU A 383 -9.81 -25.24 -9.21
C LEU A 383 -10.64 -26.14 -10.11
N ALA A 384 -11.96 -25.98 -10.06
CA ALA A 384 -12.87 -26.67 -10.98
C ALA A 384 -13.76 -25.66 -11.71
N ALA A 385 -13.70 -25.70 -13.05
CA ALA A 385 -14.57 -25.00 -13.98
C ALA A 385 -15.41 -26.04 -14.77
N PRO A 386 -16.63 -25.71 -15.22
CA PRO A 386 -17.52 -26.67 -15.87
C PRO A 386 -17.02 -27.05 -17.27
N PHE A 387 -17.42 -28.25 -17.70
CA PHE A 387 -16.87 -29.01 -18.82
C PHE A 387 -16.81 -28.28 -20.17
N SER A 388 -15.64 -28.42 -20.82
CA SER A 388 -15.34 -28.47 -22.27
C SER A 388 -14.41 -27.42 -22.89
N SER A 389 -13.73 -26.58 -22.12
CA SER A 389 -12.87 -25.52 -22.70
C SER A 389 -11.58 -25.28 -21.93
N GLY A 390 -10.50 -25.97 -22.31
CA GLY A 390 -9.13 -25.61 -21.94
C GLY A 390 -8.74 -25.71 -20.45
N PRO A 391 -7.47 -25.43 -20.12
CA PRO A 391 -7.04 -25.29 -18.74
C PRO A 391 -7.56 -23.98 -18.15
N ALA A 392 -8.38 -24.04 -17.10
CA ALA A 392 -8.70 -22.85 -16.31
C ALA A 392 -7.48 -22.51 -15.46
N SER A 393 -7.01 -21.27 -15.50
CA SER A 393 -6.09 -20.74 -14.50
C SER A 393 -6.85 -19.79 -13.60
N MET A 394 -6.52 -19.75 -12.33
CA MET A 394 -6.90 -18.66 -11.46
C MET A 394 -5.69 -18.19 -10.69
N ASP A 395 -5.71 -16.94 -10.32
CA ASP A 395 -4.65 -16.37 -9.52
C ASP A 395 -5.10 -16.26 -8.08
N VAL A 396 -4.32 -16.87 -7.20
CA VAL A 396 -4.47 -16.73 -5.76
C VAL A 396 -3.28 -16.01 -5.19
N PHE A 397 -3.51 -15.36 -4.06
CA PHE A 397 -2.48 -14.70 -3.30
C PHE A 397 -1.93 -15.68 -2.27
N ALA A 398 -0.63 -16.00 -2.31
CA ALA A 398 0.03 -16.94 -1.40
C ALA A 398 1.29 -16.37 -0.75
N TYR A 399 1.60 -16.83 0.47
CA TYR A 399 2.74 -16.38 1.27
C TYR A 399 3.91 -17.38 1.25
#